data_AF-A0A3R7FX67-F1
#
_entry.id   AF-A0A3R7FX67-F1
#
_cell.length_a   1.000
_cell.length_b   1.000
_cell.length_c   1.000
_cell.angle_alpha   90.00
_cell.angle_beta   90.00
_cell.angle_gamma   90.00
#
_symmetry.space_group_name_H-M   'P 1'
#
loop_
_entity.id
_entity.type
_entity.pdbx_description
1 polymer ?
#
loop_
_entity_poly.entity_id
_entity_poly.type
_entity_poly.pdbx_seq_one_letter_code
_entity_poly.pdbx_strand_id
1 'polypeptide(L)'
;MKISSTVLATLALFAAVVNGSPMMRQEEEASSCTLSGTYKSGTDISSCSTLTIGKLTVPAGVTLDLSKAKTGANIKITGTVTFGQKKWAGPLVLLSGSDLTVSGTGTLDGQGSWYWKQGQSITRPVFFRLNKVTDSTVSGFTLKNMPYRTFSILNSKKTTISGLTLDASAGNNLAKNTDG
;
A
#
# COMPACT_ATOMS: atom_id res chain seq x y z
N MET A 1 96.48 14.43 8.85
CA MET A 1 95.30 15.31 9.05
C MET A 1 94.12 14.69 8.33
N LYS A 2 93.02 14.40 9.07
CA LYS A 2 91.61 14.34 8.57
C LYS A 2 91.23 13.14 7.66
N ILE A 3 90.08 12.46 7.76
CA ILE A 3 88.81 12.60 8.49
C ILE A 3 88.22 11.19 8.77
N SER A 4 87.65 10.98 9.96
CA SER A 4 86.78 9.83 10.31
C SER A 4 85.39 10.01 9.71
N SER A 5 84.78 8.97 9.13
CA SER A 5 83.41 9.07 8.58
C SER A 5 82.45 8.12 9.30
N THR A 6 81.54 8.72 10.09
CA THR A 6 80.36 8.11 10.72
C THR A 6 79.10 8.51 9.94
N VAL A 7 78.23 7.56 9.56
CA VAL A 7 76.81 7.82 9.22
C VAL A 7 76.00 6.57 9.59
N LEU A 8 75.26 6.56 10.71
CA LEU A 8 73.84 6.93 10.92
C LEU A 8 72.84 5.94 10.29
N ALA A 9 72.26 5.07 11.12
CA ALA A 9 71.17 4.16 10.76
C ALA A 9 69.83 4.90 10.76
N THR A 10 69.14 4.94 9.62
CA THR A 10 67.81 5.53 9.46
C THR A 10 66.72 4.52 9.79
N LEU A 11 65.94 4.79 10.84
CA LEU A 11 64.75 4.03 11.21
C LEU A 11 63.55 4.53 10.38
N ALA A 12 63.03 3.69 9.48
CA ALA A 12 61.84 4.01 8.70
C ALA A 12 60.57 3.73 9.52
N LEU A 13 59.79 4.77 9.85
CA LEU A 13 58.43 4.61 10.37
C LEU A 13 57.48 4.28 9.22
N PHE A 14 56.87 3.09 9.27
CA PHE A 14 55.73 2.75 8.42
C PHE A 14 54.46 3.41 9.00
N ALA A 15 53.97 4.47 8.35
CA ALA A 15 52.62 4.96 8.59
C ALA A 15 51.63 4.06 7.82
N ALA A 16 50.87 3.24 8.55
CA ALA A 16 49.76 2.49 7.97
C ALA A 16 48.63 3.46 7.62
N VAL A 17 48.41 3.70 6.34
CA VAL A 17 47.21 4.40 5.85
C VAL A 17 46.03 3.42 5.91
N VAL A 18 45.14 3.62 6.87
CA VAL A 18 43.85 2.92 6.92
C VAL A 18 42.95 3.49 5.82
N ASN A 19 42.80 2.74 4.73
CA ASN A 19 41.79 3.00 3.70
C ASN A 19 40.40 2.63 4.25
N GLY A 20 39.78 3.56 4.99
CA GLY A 20 38.36 3.49 5.30
C GLY A 20 37.56 3.69 4.02
N SER A 21 37.12 2.60 3.39
CA SER A 21 36.13 2.71 2.32
C SER A 21 34.84 3.23 2.93
N PRO A 22 34.23 4.32 2.42
CA PRO A 22 32.91 4.71 2.87
C PRO A 22 31.98 3.53 2.60
N MET A 23 31.34 3.01 3.66
CA MET A 23 30.15 2.18 3.49
C MET A 23 29.16 3.04 2.69
N MET A 24 29.02 2.74 1.40
CA MET A 24 27.87 3.16 0.63
C MET A 24 26.65 2.61 1.36
N ARG A 25 25.97 3.46 2.14
CA ARG A 25 24.59 3.23 2.50
C ARG A 25 23.88 3.08 1.17
N GLN A 26 23.49 1.85 0.85
CA GLN A 26 22.63 1.58 -0.29
C GLN A 26 21.32 2.29 0.03
N GLU A 27 21.21 3.54 -0.41
CA GLU A 27 19.95 4.23 -0.52
C GLU A 27 19.14 3.35 -1.47
N GLU A 28 18.20 2.62 -0.89
CA GLU A 28 17.30 1.76 -1.61
C GLU A 28 16.61 2.64 -2.65
N GLU A 29 17.05 2.53 -3.92
CA GLU A 29 16.46 3.21 -5.07
C GLU A 29 14.94 3.10 -4.95
N ALA A 30 14.28 4.22 -4.64
CA ALA A 30 12.89 4.24 -4.26
C ALA A 30 12.03 3.97 -5.50
N SER A 31 11.76 2.69 -5.76
CA SER A 31 10.91 2.23 -6.84
C SER A 31 9.48 2.76 -6.69
N SER A 32 9.12 3.69 -7.58
CA SER A 32 7.80 4.30 -7.62
C SER A 32 6.94 3.71 -8.73
N CYS A 33 5.74 3.26 -8.38
CA CYS A 33 4.77 2.66 -9.29
C CYS A 33 3.47 3.47 -9.32
N THR A 34 2.77 3.48 -10.45
CA THR A 34 1.49 4.17 -10.59
C THR A 34 0.43 3.25 -11.19
N LEU A 35 -0.75 3.19 -10.56
CA LEU A 35 -1.94 2.54 -11.11
C LEU A 35 -2.95 3.62 -11.56
N SER A 36 -3.30 3.60 -12.84
CA SER A 36 -4.34 4.47 -13.41
C SER A 36 -5.03 3.82 -14.62
N GLY A 37 -6.15 4.38 -15.06
CA GLY A 37 -6.91 3.85 -16.19
C GLY A 37 -7.70 2.60 -15.80
N THR A 38 -7.56 1.50 -16.54
CA THR A 38 -8.23 0.22 -16.22
C THR A 38 -7.26 -0.71 -15.51
N TYR A 39 -7.66 -1.21 -14.34
CA TYR A 39 -6.86 -2.16 -13.57
C TYR A 39 -6.75 -3.50 -14.29
N LYS A 40 -5.54 -4.05 -14.34
CA LYS A 40 -5.26 -5.39 -14.85
C LYS A 40 -5.03 -6.33 -13.67
N SER A 41 -5.82 -7.40 -13.59
CA SER A 41 -5.63 -8.41 -12.56
C SER A 41 -4.23 -9.02 -12.68
N GLY A 42 -3.56 -9.25 -11.54
CA GLY A 42 -2.19 -9.76 -11.50
C GLY A 42 -1.10 -8.71 -11.75
N THR A 43 -1.44 -7.41 -11.78
CA THR A 43 -0.43 -6.33 -11.82
C THR A 43 0.55 -6.51 -10.66
N ASP A 44 1.83 -6.60 -10.99
CA ASP A 44 2.89 -6.77 -9.99
C ASP A 44 3.22 -5.42 -9.34
N ILE A 45 3.17 -5.40 -8.01
CA ILE A 45 3.51 -4.24 -7.17
C ILE A 45 4.59 -4.59 -6.15
N SER A 46 5.17 -5.80 -6.23
CA SER A 46 6.05 -6.35 -5.19
C SER A 46 7.41 -5.64 -5.10
N SER A 47 7.82 -4.97 -6.17
CA SER A 47 9.05 -4.18 -6.15
C SER A 47 8.83 -2.74 -5.67
N CYS A 48 7.60 -2.25 -5.61
CA CYS A 48 7.28 -0.83 -5.40
C CYS A 48 7.43 -0.41 -3.93
N SER A 49 8.37 0.50 -3.63
CA SER A 49 8.43 1.15 -2.31
C SER A 49 7.35 2.21 -2.15
N THR A 50 6.95 2.87 -3.24
CA THR A 50 5.80 3.77 -3.29
C THR A 50 4.85 3.36 -4.41
N LEU A 51 3.56 3.19 -4.10
CA LEU A 51 2.50 2.88 -5.05
C LEU A 51 1.46 4.00 -5.04
N THR A 52 1.39 4.78 -6.12
CA THR A 52 0.34 5.80 -6.28
C THR A 52 -0.84 5.24 -7.08
N ILE A 53 -2.04 5.30 -6.50
CA ILE A 53 -3.29 4.90 -7.13
C ILE A 53 -4.07 6.16 -7.50
N GLY A 54 -4.09 6.49 -8.78
CA GLY A 54 -4.80 7.65 -9.34
C GLY A 54 -6.24 7.31 -9.68
N LYS A 55 -6.76 7.92 -10.77
CA LYS A 55 -8.06 7.54 -11.34
C LYS A 55 -7.96 6.12 -11.91
N LEU A 56 -8.72 5.19 -11.35
CA LEU A 56 -8.63 3.77 -11.70
C LEU A 56 -10.05 3.15 -11.80
N THR A 57 -10.26 2.27 -12.76
CA THR A 57 -11.46 1.45 -12.89
C THR A 57 -11.07 -0.01 -12.76
N VAL A 58 -11.56 -0.66 -11.72
CA VAL A 58 -11.41 -2.09 -11.48
C VAL A 58 -12.53 -2.83 -12.20
N PRO A 59 -12.23 -3.78 -13.11
CA PRO A 59 -13.26 -4.50 -13.86
C PRO A 59 -14.24 -5.27 -12.96
N ALA A 60 -15.41 -5.60 -13.52
CA ALA A 60 -16.46 -6.32 -12.80
C ALA A 60 -16.00 -7.70 -12.32
N GLY A 61 -16.14 -7.97 -11.02
CA GLY A 61 -15.71 -9.24 -10.43
C GLY A 61 -14.21 -9.39 -10.24
N VAL A 62 -13.44 -8.31 -10.37
CA VAL A 62 -12.00 -8.28 -10.11
C VAL A 62 -11.74 -7.57 -8.79
N THR A 63 -10.80 -8.10 -8.02
CA THR A 63 -10.29 -7.48 -6.79
C THR A 63 -9.14 -6.54 -7.15
N LEU A 64 -9.13 -5.32 -6.60
CA LEU A 64 -7.89 -4.54 -6.49
C LEU A 64 -6.99 -5.23 -5.46
N ASP A 65 -6.07 -6.05 -5.96
CA ASP A 65 -5.22 -6.88 -5.14
C ASP A 65 -3.92 -6.14 -4.79
N LEU A 66 -3.80 -5.77 -3.52
CA LEU A 66 -2.63 -5.14 -2.92
C LEU A 66 -1.87 -6.11 -2.00
N SER A 67 -2.19 -7.41 -2.03
CA SER A 67 -1.63 -8.43 -1.12
C SER A 67 -0.15 -8.71 -1.32
N LYS A 68 0.38 -8.32 -2.49
CA LYS A 68 1.81 -8.46 -2.84
C LYS A 68 2.60 -7.17 -2.64
N ALA A 69 2.05 -6.19 -1.94
CA ALA A 69 2.80 -4.97 -1.63
C ALA A 69 4.10 -5.30 -0.89
N LYS A 70 5.18 -4.60 -1.27
CA LYS A 70 6.47 -4.70 -0.59
C LYS A 70 6.30 -4.33 0.90
N THR A 71 6.97 -5.05 1.79
CA THR A 71 7.07 -4.64 3.21
C THR A 71 7.62 -3.21 3.29
N GLY A 72 7.05 -2.37 4.14
CA GLY A 72 7.45 -0.96 4.23
C GLY A 72 6.83 -0.04 3.17
N ALA A 73 6.01 -0.58 2.24
CA ALA A 73 5.52 0.21 1.12
C ALA A 73 4.56 1.33 1.55
N ASN A 74 4.69 2.47 0.86
CA ASN A 74 3.76 3.59 0.95
C ASN A 74 2.76 3.53 -0.21
N ILE A 75 1.51 3.20 0.09
CA ILE A 75 0.41 3.12 -0.90
C ILE A 75 -0.44 4.39 -0.79
N LYS A 76 -0.44 5.22 -1.84
CA LYS A 76 -1.12 6.51 -1.90
C LYS A 76 -2.37 6.47 -2.77
N ILE A 77 -3.55 6.51 -2.16
CA ILE A 77 -4.83 6.62 -2.88
C ILE A 77 -5.12 8.10 -3.13
N THR A 78 -4.89 8.56 -4.36
CA THR A 78 -4.94 9.98 -4.73
C THR A 78 -6.11 10.32 -5.64
N GLY A 79 -6.56 9.37 -6.46
CA GLY A 79 -7.70 9.56 -7.36
C GLY A 79 -8.97 8.84 -6.90
N THR A 80 -9.96 8.82 -7.78
CA THR A 80 -11.17 8.03 -7.61
C THR A 80 -11.00 6.65 -8.25
N VAL A 81 -11.13 5.60 -7.44
CA VAL A 81 -11.18 4.20 -7.87
C VAL A 81 -12.64 3.76 -7.93
N THR A 82 -13.05 3.17 -9.04
CA THR A 82 -14.41 2.63 -9.23
C THR A 82 -14.35 1.13 -9.46
N PHE A 83 -15.40 0.40 -9.08
CA PHE A 83 -15.49 -1.05 -9.25
C PHE A 83 -16.67 -1.44 -10.13
N GLY A 84 -16.40 -2.31 -11.12
CA GLY A 84 -17.43 -2.87 -11.99
C GLY A 84 -18.45 -3.69 -11.20
N GLN A 85 -19.71 -3.58 -11.60
CA GLN A 85 -20.85 -4.20 -10.92
C GLN A 85 -20.96 -5.68 -11.28
N LYS A 86 -21.00 -6.56 -10.28
CA LYS A 86 -21.23 -8.00 -10.45
C LYS A 86 -21.88 -8.55 -9.19
N LYS A 87 -22.72 -9.58 -9.28
CA LYS A 87 -23.19 -10.33 -8.11
C LYS A 87 -22.10 -11.35 -7.73
N TRP A 88 -21.32 -11.07 -6.69
CA TRP A 88 -20.22 -11.90 -6.21
C TRP A 88 -19.84 -11.52 -4.77
N ALA A 89 -19.06 -12.36 -4.10
CA ALA A 89 -18.75 -12.20 -2.68
C ALA A 89 -17.59 -11.21 -2.40
N GLY A 90 -16.83 -10.81 -3.42
CA GLY A 90 -15.69 -9.92 -3.26
C GLY A 90 -14.44 -10.59 -2.66
N PRO A 91 -13.50 -9.81 -2.11
CA PRO A 91 -13.64 -8.40 -1.77
C PRO A 91 -13.39 -7.46 -2.96
N LEU A 92 -13.79 -6.19 -2.86
CA LEU A 92 -13.40 -5.18 -3.86
C LEU A 92 -11.92 -4.82 -3.76
N VAL A 93 -11.40 -4.68 -2.54
CA VAL A 93 -9.98 -4.41 -2.24
C VAL A 93 -9.45 -5.46 -1.27
N LEU A 94 -8.26 -5.99 -1.55
CA LEU A 94 -7.53 -6.89 -0.66
C LEU A 94 -6.18 -6.29 -0.28
N LEU A 95 -5.92 -6.18 1.02
CA LEU A 95 -4.63 -5.78 1.59
C LEU A 95 -4.09 -6.89 2.49
N SER A 96 -2.80 -7.20 2.30
CA SER A 96 -2.00 -8.10 3.12
C SER A 96 -0.57 -7.58 3.16
N GLY A 97 0.17 -7.86 4.22
CA GLY A 97 1.58 -7.46 4.35
C GLY A 97 1.90 -6.86 5.72
N SER A 98 3.12 -6.32 5.83
CA SER A 98 3.64 -5.76 7.08
C SER A 98 4.26 -4.39 6.83
N ASP A 99 4.24 -3.54 7.86
CA ASP A 99 4.84 -2.20 7.81
C ASP A 99 4.30 -1.34 6.66
N LEU A 100 3.02 -1.49 6.34
CA LEU A 100 2.40 -0.77 5.23
C LEU A 100 1.88 0.58 5.71
N THR A 101 2.09 1.62 4.90
CA THR A 101 1.40 2.90 5.06
C THR A 101 0.46 3.11 3.88
N VAL A 102 -0.84 2.91 4.10
CA VAL A 102 -1.89 3.15 3.11
C VAL A 102 -2.59 4.47 3.45
N SER A 103 -2.41 5.49 2.62
CA SER A 103 -2.97 6.82 2.91
C SER A 103 -3.37 7.59 1.67
N GLY A 104 -4.01 8.76 1.85
CA GLY A 104 -4.26 9.70 0.77
C GLY A 104 -5.58 10.44 0.94
N THR A 105 -5.95 11.21 -0.10
CA THR A 105 -7.16 12.03 -0.13
C THR A 105 -8.17 11.54 -1.18
N GLY A 106 -7.87 10.43 -1.84
CA GLY A 106 -8.70 9.85 -2.90
C GLY A 106 -9.96 9.18 -2.38
N THR A 107 -10.66 8.52 -3.30
CA THR A 107 -11.95 7.87 -3.01
C THR A 107 -11.97 6.47 -3.61
N LEU A 108 -12.37 5.48 -2.83
CA LEU A 108 -12.78 4.18 -3.32
C LEU A 108 -14.31 4.20 -3.41
N ASP A 109 -14.88 4.22 -4.62
CA ASP A 109 -16.33 4.22 -4.85
C ASP A 109 -16.81 2.82 -5.27
N GLY A 110 -17.49 2.13 -4.35
CA GLY A 110 -17.97 0.77 -4.52
C GLY A 110 -19.20 0.64 -5.44
N GLN A 111 -19.75 1.74 -5.94
CA GLN A 111 -20.92 1.75 -6.82
C GLN A 111 -22.15 1.05 -6.20
N GLY A 112 -22.30 1.18 -4.86
CA GLY A 112 -23.29 0.48 -4.04
C GLY A 112 -24.75 0.67 -4.46
N SER A 113 -25.09 1.80 -5.08
CA SER A 113 -26.45 2.11 -5.55
C SER A 113 -27.04 1.05 -6.47
N TRP A 114 -26.21 0.40 -7.29
CA TRP A 114 -26.63 -0.70 -8.14
C TRP A 114 -27.04 -1.94 -7.34
N TYR A 115 -26.33 -2.24 -6.25
CA TYR A 115 -26.61 -3.39 -5.38
C TYR A 115 -27.81 -3.14 -4.48
N TRP A 116 -27.92 -1.95 -3.89
CA TRP A 116 -28.98 -1.65 -2.92
C TRP A 116 -30.37 -1.70 -3.54
N LYS A 117 -30.52 -1.21 -4.78
CA LYS A 117 -31.78 -1.27 -5.55
C LYS A 117 -32.28 -2.70 -5.83
N GLN A 118 -31.40 -3.70 -5.72
CA GLN A 118 -31.73 -5.10 -6.00
C GLN A 118 -32.15 -5.89 -4.76
N GLY A 119 -32.18 -5.27 -3.58
CA GLY A 119 -32.60 -5.94 -2.34
C GLY A 119 -31.56 -6.92 -1.78
N GLN A 120 -31.87 -7.55 -0.65
CA GLN A 120 -30.90 -8.32 0.16
C GLN A 120 -30.65 -9.75 -0.38
N SER A 121 -31.47 -10.26 -1.30
CA SER A 121 -31.39 -11.62 -1.82
C SER A 121 -30.26 -11.85 -2.84
N ILE A 122 -29.41 -10.85 -3.10
CA ILE A 122 -28.26 -10.97 -4.00
C ILE A 122 -26.95 -11.06 -3.25
N THR A 123 -25.97 -11.77 -3.82
CA THR A 123 -24.60 -11.72 -3.32
C THR A 123 -23.98 -10.35 -3.61
N ARG A 124 -23.42 -9.73 -2.58
CA ARG A 124 -22.78 -8.42 -2.65
C ARG A 124 -21.34 -8.52 -2.14
N PRO A 125 -20.39 -7.82 -2.78
CA PRO A 125 -19.00 -7.92 -2.36
C PRO A 125 -18.77 -7.18 -1.05
N VAL A 126 -17.99 -7.80 -0.15
CA VAL A 126 -17.34 -7.07 0.94
C VAL A 126 -16.43 -6.00 0.33
N PHE A 127 -16.38 -4.81 0.90
CA PHE A 127 -15.62 -3.72 0.30
C PHE A 127 -14.11 -3.92 0.46
N PHE A 128 -13.60 -3.80 1.69
CA PHE A 128 -12.17 -3.77 1.98
C PHE A 128 -11.81 -4.91 2.92
N ARG A 129 -11.09 -5.92 2.42
CA ARG A 129 -10.52 -6.97 3.24
C ARG A 129 -9.08 -6.66 3.62
N LEU A 130 -8.82 -6.59 4.92
CA LEU A 130 -7.49 -6.61 5.49
C LEU A 130 -7.26 -8.03 6.03
N ASN A 131 -6.35 -8.78 5.42
CA ASN A 131 -6.03 -10.13 5.86
C ASN A 131 -4.53 -10.26 6.11
N LYS A 132 -4.13 -10.64 7.33
CA LYS A 132 -2.71 -10.72 7.74
C LYS A 132 -1.97 -9.39 7.53
N VAL A 133 -2.61 -8.28 7.93
CA VAL A 133 -1.99 -6.96 7.92
C VAL A 133 -1.38 -6.71 9.30
N THR A 134 -0.09 -6.40 9.37
CA THR A 134 0.65 -6.29 10.64
C THR A 134 1.47 -5.01 10.71
N ASP A 135 1.54 -4.36 11.87
CA ASP A 135 2.37 -3.16 12.10
C ASP A 135 2.14 -2.06 11.02
N SER A 136 0.89 -1.85 10.61
CA SER A 136 0.55 -1.01 9.44
C SER A 136 -0.43 0.11 9.80
N THR A 137 -0.55 1.10 8.92
CA THR A 137 -1.52 2.20 9.03
C THR A 137 -2.35 2.32 7.76
N VAL A 138 -3.67 2.51 7.92
CA VAL A 138 -4.63 2.80 6.85
C VAL A 138 -5.40 4.07 7.21
N SER A 139 -5.25 5.16 6.44
CA SER A 139 -5.80 6.45 6.86
C SER A 139 -6.15 7.47 5.77
N GLY A 140 -7.01 8.42 6.11
CA GLY A 140 -7.22 9.69 5.38
C GLY A 140 -8.13 9.69 4.15
N PHE A 141 -8.37 8.54 3.50
CA PHE A 141 -9.16 8.48 2.27
C PHE A 141 -10.64 8.17 2.50
N THR A 142 -11.44 8.34 1.46
CA THR A 142 -12.89 8.09 1.50
C THR A 142 -13.24 6.71 0.94
N LEU A 143 -14.09 5.98 1.65
CA LEU A 143 -14.83 4.84 1.11
C LEU A 143 -16.27 5.30 0.86
N LYS A 144 -16.72 5.18 -0.38
CA LYS A 144 -18.01 5.68 -0.83
C LYS A 144 -18.87 4.57 -1.39
N ASN A 145 -20.18 4.64 -1.13
CA ASN A 145 -21.20 3.77 -1.67
C ASN A 145 -20.85 2.28 -1.54
N MET A 146 -20.62 1.83 -0.31
CA MET A 146 -20.23 0.44 -0.08
C MET A 146 -21.37 -0.53 -0.44
N PRO A 147 -21.14 -1.59 -1.27
CA PRO A 147 -22.21 -2.53 -1.64
C PRO A 147 -22.81 -3.30 -0.46
N TYR A 148 -21.96 -3.61 0.53
CA TYR A 148 -22.26 -4.41 1.71
C TYR A 148 -21.32 -3.95 2.85
N ARG A 149 -20.90 -4.87 3.73
CA ARG A 149 -19.95 -4.60 4.82
C ARG A 149 -18.69 -3.90 4.30
N THR A 150 -18.29 -2.85 5.01
CA THR A 150 -17.13 -2.03 4.65
C THR A 150 -15.84 -2.79 4.90
N PHE A 151 -15.53 -3.13 6.15
CA PHE A 151 -14.29 -3.85 6.47
C PHE A 151 -14.51 -5.32 6.80
N SER A 152 -13.56 -6.15 6.36
CA SER A 152 -13.35 -7.50 6.85
C SER A 152 -11.90 -7.61 7.30
N ILE A 153 -11.69 -7.54 8.62
CA ILE A 153 -10.37 -7.55 9.24
C ILE A 153 -10.11 -8.95 9.79
N LEU A 154 -9.10 -9.63 9.24
CA LEU A 154 -8.82 -11.04 9.51
C LEU A 154 -7.34 -11.23 9.81
N ASN A 155 -7.01 -11.90 10.91
CA ASN A 155 -5.62 -12.26 11.25
C ASN A 155 -4.64 -11.07 11.28
N SER A 156 -5.14 -9.85 11.48
CA SER A 156 -4.34 -8.62 11.49
C SER A 156 -3.96 -8.24 12.93
N LYS A 157 -2.81 -7.58 13.10
CA LYS A 157 -2.26 -7.21 14.41
C LYS A 157 -1.63 -5.83 14.33
N LYS A 158 -1.68 -5.06 15.43
CA LYS A 158 -1.00 -3.74 15.53
C LYS A 158 -1.22 -2.85 14.30
N THR A 159 -2.45 -2.87 13.76
CA THR A 159 -2.81 -2.11 12.56
C THR A 159 -3.74 -0.98 12.95
N THR A 160 -3.37 0.24 12.59
CA THR A 160 -4.17 1.44 12.87
C THR A 160 -5.02 1.78 11.66
N ILE A 161 -6.33 1.89 11.87
CA ILE A 161 -7.27 2.41 10.87
C ILE A 161 -7.83 3.71 11.44
N SER A 162 -7.59 4.84 10.77
CA SER A 162 -7.94 6.15 11.33
C SER A 162 -8.22 7.20 10.27
N GLY A 163 -9.07 8.19 10.60
CA GLY A 163 -9.32 9.33 9.71
C GLY A 163 -9.91 8.98 8.34
N LEU A 164 -10.51 7.80 8.19
CA LEU A 164 -11.25 7.43 6.98
C LEU A 164 -12.64 8.05 7.01
N THR A 165 -13.16 8.45 5.86
CA THR A 165 -14.56 8.83 5.70
C THR A 165 -15.34 7.68 5.09
N LEU A 166 -16.39 7.22 5.77
CA LEU A 166 -17.32 6.21 5.27
C LEU A 166 -18.61 6.90 4.80
N ASP A 167 -18.76 7.11 3.50
CA ASP A 167 -19.92 7.79 2.92
C ASP A 167 -20.86 6.79 2.23
N ALA A 168 -21.92 6.41 2.96
CA ALA A 168 -23.05 5.64 2.43
C ALA A 168 -24.34 6.50 2.32
N SER A 169 -24.23 7.83 2.34
CA SER A 169 -25.39 8.74 2.41
C SER A 169 -26.36 8.59 1.23
N ALA A 170 -25.84 8.29 0.03
CA ALA A 170 -26.67 8.02 -1.16
C ALA A 170 -27.55 6.77 -1.02
N GLY A 171 -27.27 5.92 -0.02
CA GLY A 171 -28.03 4.73 0.32
C GLY A 171 -29.09 4.97 1.39
N ASN A 172 -29.38 6.20 1.80
CA ASN A 172 -30.35 6.46 2.85
C ASN A 172 -31.68 5.75 2.58
N ASN A 173 -32.22 5.07 3.60
CA ASN A 173 -33.42 4.21 3.56
C ASN A 173 -33.34 2.96 2.65
N LEU A 174 -32.31 2.79 1.83
CA LEU A 174 -32.19 1.72 0.84
C LEU A 174 -31.06 0.73 1.15
N ALA A 175 -29.88 1.24 1.47
CA ALA A 175 -28.73 0.43 1.82
C ALA A 175 -29.02 -0.39 3.08
N LYS A 176 -28.59 -1.65 3.06
CA LYS A 176 -28.69 -2.59 4.19
C LYS A 176 -27.34 -3.26 4.35
N ASN A 177 -26.93 -3.44 5.61
CA ASN A 177 -25.69 -4.09 6.01
C ASN A 177 -24.43 -3.46 5.40
N THR A 178 -24.37 -2.12 5.45
CA THR A 178 -23.18 -1.34 5.12
C THR A 178 -22.42 -1.00 6.39
N ASP A 179 -22.16 -2.04 7.20
CA ASP A 179 -21.42 -1.99 8.45
C ASP A 179 -20.08 -1.27 8.25
N GLY A 180 -19.72 -0.41 9.20
CA GLY A 180 -18.48 0.37 9.19
C GLY A 180 -17.23 -0.39 9.58
#